data_AF-A0A2U1E370-F1
#
_entry.id   AF-A0A2U1E370-F1
#
_cell.length_a   1.000
_cell.length_b   1.000
_cell.length_c   1.000
_cell.angle_alpha   90.00
_cell.angle_beta   90.00
_cell.angle_gamma   90.00
#
_symmetry.space_group_name_H-M   'P 1'
#
loop_
_entity.id
_entity.type
_entity.pdbx_description
1 polymer ?
#
loop_
_entity_poly.entity_id
_entity_poly.type
_entity_poly.pdbx_seq_one_letter_code
_entity_poly.pdbx_strand_id
1 'polypeptide(L)'
;MNQEVLDALNEQINFELYSGYIYLNLSILMERENYKGYAKWLSNHYKEELQHAEQFIEFIQKRDATPKLMDIEMKAFDVKEPLEVAKIILDHEKKVTERIYNIHDVAKKNNDYASEIFMHQFINEQIEEEELALDIVDSFTLANDNIAAKITIDRELGNK
;
A
#
# COMPACT_ATOMS: atom_id res chain seq x y z
N MET A 1 8.69 -22.47 -10.82
CA MET A 1 8.78 -21.02 -11.08
C MET A 1 10.24 -20.66 -11.37
N ASN A 2 10.52 -19.67 -12.23
CA ASN A 2 11.89 -19.18 -12.45
C ASN A 2 12.41 -18.48 -11.17
N GLN A 3 13.71 -18.59 -10.86
CA GLN A 3 14.27 -18.04 -9.63
C GLN A 3 14.18 -16.50 -9.57
N GLU A 4 14.44 -15.80 -10.69
CA GLU A 4 14.35 -14.33 -10.76
C GLU A 4 12.91 -13.85 -10.49
N VAL A 5 11.92 -14.58 -11.01
CA VAL A 5 10.49 -14.31 -10.75
C VAL A 5 10.14 -14.58 -9.29
N LEU A 6 10.60 -15.71 -8.74
CA LEU A 6 10.34 -16.07 -7.34
C LEU A 6 10.96 -15.06 -6.36
N ASP A 7 12.17 -14.59 -6.63
CA ASP A 7 12.84 -13.60 -5.80
C ASP A 7 12.09 -12.26 -5.83
N ALA A 8 11.66 -11.80 -7.01
CA ALA A 8 10.85 -10.59 -7.14
C ALA A 8 9.50 -10.68 -6.38
N LEU A 9 8.82 -11.83 -6.44
CA LEU A 9 7.57 -12.04 -5.69
C LEU A 9 7.81 -12.10 -4.17
N ASN A 10 8.91 -12.71 -3.71
CA ASN A 10 9.27 -12.72 -2.29
C ASN A 10 9.60 -11.31 -1.78
N GLU A 11 10.29 -10.51 -2.57
CA GLU A 11 10.52 -9.11 -2.25
C GLU A 11 9.23 -8.31 -2.17
N GLN A 12 8.25 -8.61 -3.02
CA GLN A 12 6.95 -7.95 -2.96
C GLN A 12 6.15 -8.34 -1.73
N ILE A 13 6.14 -9.62 -1.33
CA ILE A 13 5.52 -10.06 -0.06
C ILE A 13 6.05 -9.21 1.11
N ASN A 14 7.37 -9.03 1.18
CA ASN A 14 7.96 -8.23 2.24
C ASN A 14 7.61 -6.74 2.13
N PHE A 15 7.46 -6.23 0.91
CA PHE A 15 7.06 -4.85 0.66
C PHE A 15 5.61 -4.59 1.07
N GLU A 16 4.65 -5.49 0.78
CA GLU A 16 3.26 -5.34 1.25
C GLU A 16 3.16 -5.41 2.77
N LEU A 17 3.90 -6.31 3.41
CA LEU A 17 3.97 -6.33 4.87
C LEU A 17 4.54 -5.01 5.42
N TYR A 18 5.57 -4.45 4.78
CA TYR A 18 6.12 -3.14 5.10
C TYR A 18 5.12 -2.00 4.86
N SER A 19 4.36 -2.01 3.76
CA SER A 19 3.23 -1.09 3.48
C SER A 19 2.25 -1.13 4.65
N GLY A 20 1.87 -2.33 5.09
CA GLY A 20 1.02 -2.53 6.26
C GLY A 20 1.57 -1.83 7.52
N TYR A 21 2.85 -1.99 7.83
CA TYR A 21 3.46 -1.31 8.97
C TYR A 21 3.43 0.23 8.84
N ILE A 22 3.62 0.77 7.63
CA ILE A 22 3.46 2.21 7.36
C ILE A 22 2.03 2.64 7.70
N TYR A 23 1.03 2.00 7.10
CA TYR A 23 -0.38 2.33 7.33
C TYR A 23 -0.76 2.25 8.80
N LEU A 24 -0.33 1.21 9.51
CA LEU A 24 -0.58 1.05 10.93
C LEU A 24 0.05 2.17 11.77
N ASN A 25 1.31 2.54 11.49
CA ASN A 25 1.97 3.62 12.21
C ASN A 25 1.28 4.97 11.94
N LEU A 26 0.94 5.27 10.69
CA LEU A 26 0.22 6.50 10.32
C LEU A 26 -1.17 6.54 10.97
N SER A 27 -1.87 5.40 11.07
CA SER A 27 -3.14 5.28 11.80
C SER A 27 -2.98 5.70 13.27
N ILE A 28 -1.95 5.19 13.96
CA ILE A 28 -1.65 5.53 15.36
C ILE A 28 -1.37 7.03 15.50
N LEU A 29 -0.62 7.63 14.56
CA LEU A 29 -0.33 9.06 14.57
C LEU A 29 -1.59 9.91 14.34
N MET A 30 -2.47 9.53 13.41
CA MET A 30 -3.71 10.27 13.15
C MET A 30 -4.72 10.15 14.31
N GLU A 31 -4.77 9.00 14.98
CA GLU A 31 -5.58 8.85 16.21
C GLU A 31 -5.07 9.79 17.31
N ARG A 32 -3.75 9.91 17.49
CA ARG A 32 -3.12 10.83 18.45
C ARG A 32 -3.52 12.28 18.22
N GLU A 33 -3.65 12.70 16.96
CA GLU A 33 -4.04 14.05 16.56
C GLU A 33 -5.56 14.24 16.44
N ASN A 34 -6.37 13.25 16.86
CA ASN A 34 -7.85 13.22 16.81
C ASN A 34 -8.49 13.18 15.41
N TYR A 35 -7.76 12.78 14.37
CA TYR A 35 -8.30 12.45 13.05
C TYR A 35 -8.79 10.99 13.02
N LYS A 36 -9.89 10.72 13.72
CA LYS A 36 -10.36 9.35 13.99
C LYS A 36 -10.86 8.62 12.76
N GLY A 37 -11.51 9.34 11.85
CA GLY A 37 -11.99 8.72 10.61
C GLY A 37 -10.84 8.40 9.67
N TYR A 38 -9.84 9.28 9.57
CA TYR A 38 -8.64 9.01 8.82
C TYR A 38 -7.82 7.87 9.45
N ALA A 39 -7.66 7.85 10.78
CA ALA A 39 -7.00 6.76 11.50
C ALA A 39 -7.67 5.41 11.23
N LYS A 40 -9.02 5.37 11.22
CA LYS A 40 -9.78 4.16 10.88
C LYS A 40 -9.52 3.72 9.44
N TRP A 41 -9.56 4.63 8.48
CA TRP A 41 -9.27 4.34 7.07
C TRP A 41 -7.87 3.74 6.89
N LEU A 42 -6.85 4.35 7.51
CA LEU A 42 -5.48 3.83 7.52
C LEU A 42 -5.37 2.43 8.16
N SER A 43 -6.13 2.18 9.23
CA SER A 43 -6.16 0.87 9.88
C SER A 43 -6.85 -0.20 9.02
N ASN A 44 -7.73 0.19 8.10
CA ASN A 44 -8.34 -0.74 7.15
C ASN A 44 -7.35 -1.09 6.04
N HIS A 45 -6.66 -0.09 5.47
CA HIS A 45 -5.60 -0.32 4.49
C HIS A 45 -4.46 -1.19 5.05
N TYR A 46 -4.08 -1.03 6.32
CA TYR A 46 -3.16 -1.99 6.96
C TYR A 46 -3.59 -3.45 6.77
N LYS A 47 -4.89 -3.75 6.90
CA LYS A 47 -5.40 -5.11 6.74
C LYS A 47 -5.45 -5.55 5.28
N GLU A 48 -5.75 -4.63 4.37
CA GLU A 48 -5.74 -4.88 2.93
C GLU A 48 -4.33 -5.24 2.47
N GLU A 49 -3.29 -4.54 2.93
CA GLU A 49 -1.90 -4.88 2.60
C GLU A 49 -1.45 -6.25 3.11
N LEU A 50 -1.94 -6.68 4.29
CA LEU A 50 -1.72 -8.05 4.75
C LEU A 50 -2.39 -9.07 3.82
N GLN A 51 -3.58 -8.75 3.29
CA GLN A 51 -4.25 -9.61 2.31
C GLN A 51 -3.49 -9.65 0.99
N HIS A 52 -2.91 -8.54 0.52
CA HIS A 52 -2.04 -8.52 -0.65
C HIS A 52 -0.85 -9.48 -0.44
N ALA A 53 -0.15 -9.37 0.69
CA ALA A 53 0.94 -10.28 1.04
C ALA A 53 0.51 -11.76 1.02
N GLU A 54 -0.66 -12.07 1.59
CA GLU A 54 -1.24 -13.41 1.59
C GLU A 54 -1.54 -13.91 0.16
N GLN A 55 -2.08 -13.07 -0.72
CA GLN A 55 -2.35 -13.42 -2.11
C GLN A 55 -1.06 -13.78 -2.87
N PHE A 56 0.03 -13.04 -2.67
CA PHE A 56 1.34 -13.39 -3.24
C PHE A 56 1.87 -14.72 -2.69
N ILE A 57 1.78 -14.95 -1.37
CA ILE A 57 2.16 -16.21 -0.72
C ILE A 57 1.39 -17.38 -1.33
N GLU A 58 0.08 -17.26 -1.42
CA GLU A 58 -0.79 -18.30 -1.99
C GLU A 58 -0.45 -18.57 -3.46
N PHE A 59 -0.19 -17.53 -4.25
CA PHE A 59 0.18 -17.66 -5.65
C PHE A 59 1.48 -18.45 -5.82
N ILE A 60 2.51 -18.14 -5.03
CA ILE A 60 3.78 -18.87 -5.03
C ILE A 60 3.55 -20.35 -4.67
N GLN A 61 2.77 -20.62 -3.63
CA GLN A 61 2.48 -22.00 -3.18
C GLN A 61 1.68 -22.80 -4.21
N LYS A 62 0.69 -22.17 -4.88
CA LYS A 62 -0.08 -22.78 -5.99
C LYS A 62 0.80 -23.17 -7.18
N ARG A 63 2.00 -22.61 -7.27
CA ARG A 63 3.01 -22.89 -8.31
C ARG A 63 4.12 -23.83 -7.82
N ASP A 64 3.90 -24.55 -6.72
CA ASP A 64 4.82 -25.53 -6.12
C ASP A 64 6.19 -24.92 -5.74
N ALA A 65 6.18 -23.67 -5.29
CA ALA A 65 7.35 -22.96 -4.78
C ALA A 65 7.15 -22.57 -3.30
N THR A 66 8.25 -22.33 -2.58
CA THR A 66 8.22 -21.95 -1.16
C THR A 66 8.50 -20.46 -1.00
N PRO A 67 7.53 -19.67 -0.49
CA PRO A 67 7.75 -18.25 -0.22
C PRO A 67 8.73 -18.06 0.95
N LYS A 68 9.45 -16.95 0.94
CA LYS A 68 10.40 -16.57 1.98
C LYS A 68 10.05 -15.19 2.51
N LEU A 69 9.91 -15.09 3.83
CA LEU A 69 9.78 -13.82 4.53
C LEU A 69 11.16 -13.26 4.85
N MET A 70 11.27 -11.94 4.86
CA MET A 70 12.50 -11.21 5.15
C MET A 70 12.29 -10.29 6.35
N ASP A 71 13.37 -9.66 6.81
CA ASP A 71 13.29 -8.66 7.86
C ASP A 71 12.56 -7.41 7.34
N ILE A 72 11.80 -6.77 8.22
CA ILE A 72 11.12 -5.51 7.94
C ILE A 72 11.77 -4.43 8.81
N GLU A 73 12.55 -3.57 8.15
CA GLU A 73 13.16 -2.41 8.80
C GLU A 73 12.28 -1.18 8.59
N MET A 74 11.70 -0.67 9.68
CA MET A 74 10.85 0.51 9.63
C MET A 74 11.54 1.73 10.24
N LYS A 75 11.46 2.87 9.53
CA LYS A 75 11.81 4.17 10.11
C LYS A 75 10.59 4.77 10.81
N ALA A 76 10.81 5.36 11.98
CA ALA A 76 9.76 6.10 12.67
C ALA A 76 9.36 7.33 11.86
N PHE A 77 8.06 7.50 11.66
CA PHE A 77 7.47 8.76 11.24
C PHE A 77 7.12 9.59 12.48
N ASP A 78 7.40 10.89 12.45
CA ASP A 78 6.89 11.84 13.44
C ASP A 78 6.15 12.95 12.70
N VAL A 79 4.94 12.62 12.26
CA VAL A 79 4.06 13.53 11.51
C VAL A 79 2.80 13.81 12.30
N LYS A 80 2.26 15.01 12.12
CA LYS A 80 1.04 15.48 12.82
C LYS A 80 -0.02 16.02 11.87
N GLU A 81 0.40 16.59 10.75
CA GLU A 81 -0.55 17.16 9.79
C GLU A 81 -1.12 16.07 8.88
N PRO A 82 -2.45 16.00 8.69
CA PRO A 82 -3.07 14.97 7.86
C PRO A 82 -2.66 15.08 6.38
N LEU A 83 -2.37 16.29 5.90
CA LEU A 83 -1.86 16.50 4.55
C LEU A 83 -0.46 15.88 4.35
N GLU A 84 0.37 15.88 5.39
CA GLU A 84 1.70 15.27 5.33
C GLU A 84 1.57 13.74 5.26
N VAL A 85 0.67 13.16 6.06
CA VAL A 85 0.31 11.74 5.98
C VAL A 85 -0.17 11.35 4.59
N ALA A 86 -1.09 12.12 4.01
CA ALA A 86 -1.61 11.86 2.67
C ALA A 86 -0.49 11.84 1.61
N LYS A 87 0.47 12.77 1.71
CA LYS A 87 1.62 12.83 0.78
C LYS A 87 2.58 11.65 0.95
N ILE A 88 2.79 11.19 2.19
CA ILE A 88 3.60 10.00 2.46
C ILE A 88 2.97 8.77 1.80
N ILE A 89 1.64 8.62 1.92
CA ILE A 89 0.91 7.50 1.34
C ILE A 89 0.99 7.55 -0.19
N LEU A 90 0.73 8.70 -0.81
CA LEU A 90 0.84 8.84 -2.26
C LEU A 90 2.25 8.54 -2.80
N ASP A 91 3.30 8.96 -2.08
CA ASP A 91 4.68 8.63 -2.46
C ASP A 91 5.02 7.15 -2.26
N HIS A 92 4.40 6.51 -1.27
CA HIS A 92 4.53 5.08 -1.01
C HIS A 92 3.81 4.25 -2.09
N GLU A 93 2.56 4.57 -2.42
CA GLU A 93 1.78 3.85 -3.43
C GLU A 93 2.44 3.89 -4.81
N LYS A 94 3.02 5.03 -5.19
CA LYS A 94 3.81 5.12 -6.44
C LYS A 94 4.99 4.16 -6.47
N LYS A 95 5.61 3.88 -5.33
CA LYS A 95 6.69 2.89 -5.23
C LYS A 95 6.14 1.48 -5.29
N VAL A 96 4.99 1.20 -4.67
CA VAL A 96 4.30 -0.09 -4.81
C VAL A 96 4.04 -0.35 -6.30
N THR A 97 3.45 0.61 -7.01
CA THR A 97 3.17 0.53 -8.46
C THR A 97 4.42 0.26 -9.29
N GLU A 98 5.51 0.98 -9.04
CA GLU A 98 6.79 0.75 -9.75
C GLU A 98 7.28 -0.69 -9.56
N ARG A 99 7.16 -1.24 -8.35
CA ARG A 99 7.55 -2.61 -8.04
C ARG A 99 6.65 -3.63 -8.74
N ILE A 100 5.34 -3.42 -8.74
CA ILE A 100 4.38 -4.27 -9.46
C ILE A 100 4.71 -4.31 -10.96
N TYR A 101 5.01 -3.17 -11.57
CA TYR A 101 5.43 -3.11 -12.99
C TYR A 101 6.74 -3.86 -13.22
N ASN A 102 7.72 -3.71 -12.33
CA ASN A 102 8.97 -4.46 -12.44
C ASN A 102 8.77 -5.98 -12.33
N ILE A 103 7.88 -6.46 -11.45
CA ILE A 103 7.58 -7.90 -11.35
C ILE A 103 6.91 -8.40 -12.64
N HIS A 104 6.00 -7.63 -13.23
CA HIS A 104 5.39 -7.94 -14.52
C HIS A 104 6.45 -8.06 -15.63
N ASP A 105 7.38 -7.12 -15.71
CA ASP A 105 8.47 -7.14 -16.68
C ASP A 105 9.41 -8.34 -16.48
N VAL A 106 9.75 -8.68 -15.23
CA VAL A 106 10.57 -9.86 -14.90
C VAL A 106 9.85 -11.16 -15.29
N ALA A 107 8.54 -11.26 -15.04
CA ALA A 107 7.74 -12.39 -15.45
C ALA A 107 7.72 -12.54 -16.98
N LYS A 108 7.49 -11.45 -17.70
CA LYS A 108 7.46 -11.40 -19.17
C LYS A 108 8.82 -11.77 -19.77
N LYS A 109 9.91 -11.21 -19.26
CA LYS A 109 11.29 -11.52 -19.69
C LYS A 109 11.59 -13.02 -19.58
N ASN A 110 11.08 -13.67 -18.55
CA ASN A 110 11.28 -15.10 -18.29
C ASN A 110 10.20 -16.01 -18.90
N ASN A 111 9.27 -15.46 -19.69
CA ASN A 111 8.11 -16.17 -20.24
C ASN A 111 7.27 -16.90 -19.17
N ASP A 112 7.17 -16.34 -17.95
CA ASP A 112 6.31 -16.87 -16.88
C ASP A 112 4.91 -16.27 -17.00
N TYR A 113 4.14 -16.75 -17.98
CA TYR A 113 2.82 -16.23 -18.31
C TYR A 113 1.83 -16.23 -17.13
N ALA A 114 1.95 -17.20 -16.23
CA ALA A 114 1.06 -17.26 -15.07
C ALA A 114 1.37 -16.12 -14.08
N SER A 115 2.64 -15.78 -13.88
CA SER A 115 3.02 -14.62 -13.05
C SER A 115 2.69 -13.30 -13.76
N GLU A 116 2.82 -13.25 -15.09
CA GLU A 116 2.41 -12.09 -15.88
C GLU A 116 0.90 -11.78 -15.69
N ILE A 117 0.04 -12.79 -15.85
CA ILE A 117 -1.41 -12.67 -15.67
C ILE A 117 -1.75 -12.33 -14.21
N PHE A 118 -1.06 -12.96 -13.26
CA PHE A 118 -1.27 -12.69 -11.84
C PHE A 118 -1.02 -11.22 -11.50
N MET A 119 -0.03 -10.57 -12.13
CA MET A 119 0.28 -9.16 -11.92
C MET A 119 -0.77 -8.21 -12.52
N HIS A 120 -1.57 -8.63 -13.50
CA HIS A 120 -2.60 -7.76 -14.07
C HIS A 120 -3.63 -7.29 -13.05
N GLN A 121 -3.97 -8.11 -12.05
CA GLN A 121 -4.91 -7.69 -11.01
C GLN A 121 -4.33 -6.55 -10.14
N PHE A 122 -3.08 -6.68 -9.70
CA PHE A 122 -2.40 -5.66 -8.90
C PHE A 122 -2.10 -4.40 -9.71
N ILE A 123 -1.87 -4.52 -11.02
CA ILE A 123 -1.74 -3.35 -11.89
C ILE A 123 -3.04 -2.53 -11.90
N ASN A 124 -4.20 -3.20 -11.95
CA ASN A 124 -5.48 -2.49 -11.93
C ASN A 124 -5.77 -1.91 -10.54
N GLU A 125 -5.47 -2.65 -9.48
CA GLU A 125 -5.63 -2.22 -8.09
C GLU A 125 -4.77 -0.98 -7.79
N GLN A 126 -3.50 -0.97 -8.19
CA GLN A 126 -2.64 0.20 -7.98
C GLN A 126 -3.11 1.46 -8.71
N ILE A 127 -3.89 1.35 -9.79
CA ILE A 127 -4.52 2.52 -10.42
C ILE A 127 -5.56 3.14 -9.48
N GLU A 128 -6.35 2.29 -8.81
CA GLU A 128 -7.37 2.71 -7.84
C GLU A 128 -6.71 3.25 -6.56
N GLU A 129 -5.65 2.61 -6.07
CA GLU A 129 -4.89 3.06 -4.87
C GLU A 129 -4.22 4.42 -5.09
N GLU A 130 -3.58 4.65 -6.24
CA GLU A 130 -2.99 5.95 -6.55
C GLU A 130 -4.03 7.06 -6.71
N GLU A 131 -5.19 6.77 -7.31
CA GLU A 131 -6.31 7.71 -7.42
C GLU A 131 -6.84 8.08 -6.02
N LEU A 132 -7.07 7.07 -5.18
CA LEU A 132 -7.55 7.24 -3.81
C LEU A 132 -6.56 8.06 -2.96
N ALA A 133 -5.26 7.76 -3.05
CA ALA A 133 -4.23 8.51 -2.34
C ALA A 133 -4.14 9.97 -2.83
N LEU A 134 -4.25 10.20 -4.13
CA LEU A 134 -4.24 11.55 -4.72
C LEU A 134 -5.47 12.36 -4.28
N ASP A 135 -6.66 11.76 -4.29
CA ASP A 135 -7.90 12.40 -3.83
C ASP A 135 -7.80 12.90 -2.39
N ILE A 136 -7.13 12.13 -1.51
CA ILE A 136 -6.92 12.52 -0.12
C ILE A 136 -5.95 13.70 -0.03
N VAL A 137 -4.87 13.69 -0.81
CA VAL A 137 -3.93 14.83 -0.91
C VAL A 137 -4.64 16.08 -1.39
N ASP A 138 -5.43 15.98 -2.45
CA ASP A 138 -6.16 17.11 -3.02
C ASP A 138 -7.21 17.65 -2.05
N SER A 139 -7.95 16.77 -1.38
CA SER A 139 -8.95 17.13 -0.37
C SER A 139 -8.33 17.92 0.78
N PHE A 140 -7.24 17.42 1.38
CA PHE A 140 -6.56 18.14 2.46
C PHE A 140 -5.83 19.40 1.97
N THR A 141 -5.36 19.43 0.72
CA THR A 141 -4.78 20.63 0.11
C THR A 141 -5.83 21.72 -0.07
N LEU A 142 -7.02 21.37 -0.57
CA LEU A 142 -8.15 22.29 -0.71
C LEU A 142 -8.66 22.82 0.64
N ALA A 143 -8.65 21.98 1.68
CA ALA A 143 -9.03 22.40 3.03
C ALA A 143 -8.06 23.44 3.61
N ASN A 144 -6.77 23.38 3.25
CA ASN A 144 -5.70 24.23 3.78
C ASN A 144 -5.77 24.33 5.32
N ASP A 145 -5.96 25.53 5.90
CA ASP A 145 -6.06 25.75 7.36
C ASP A 145 -7.50 25.71 7.89
N ASN A 146 -8.50 25.39 7.05
CA ASN A 146 -9.89 25.36 7.46
C ASN A 146 -10.21 24.11 8.27
N ILE A 147 -10.29 24.27 9.59
CA ILE A 147 -10.58 23.20 10.55
C ILE A 147 -11.91 22.49 10.24
N ALA A 148 -12.96 23.24 9.88
CA ALA A 148 -14.26 22.64 9.58
C ALA A 148 -14.20 21.74 8.34
N ALA A 149 -13.46 22.15 7.30
CA ALA A 149 -13.24 21.33 6.12
C ALA A 149 -12.43 20.06 6.45
N LYS A 150 -11.35 20.18 7.23
CA LYS A 150 -10.57 19.02 7.70
C LYS A 150 -11.41 18.01 8.49
N ILE A 151 -12.30 18.48 9.37
CA ILE A 151 -13.21 17.61 10.13
C ILE A 151 -14.22 16.91 9.21
N THR A 152 -14.71 17.58 8.16
CA THR A 152 -15.60 16.96 7.18
C THR A 152 -14.88 15.83 6.45
N ILE A 153 -13.66 16.08 5.96
CA ILE A 153 -12.83 15.07 5.28
C ILE A 153 -12.58 13.88 6.22
N ASP A 154 -12.19 14.13 7.47
CA ASP A 154 -12.00 13.07 8.47
C ASP A 154 -13.22 12.17 8.61
N ARG A 155 -14.41 12.76 8.74
CA ARG A 155 -15.67 12.00 8.84
C ARG A 155 -15.98 11.18 7.60
N GLU A 156 -15.71 11.71 6.42
CA GLU A 156 -15.91 11.00 5.15
C GLU A 156 -14.98 9.79 5.05
N LEU A 157 -13.71 9.95 5.39
CA LEU A 157 -12.74 8.84 5.46
C LEU A 157 -13.16 7.77 6.47
N GLY A 158 -13.73 8.17 7.61
CA GLY A 158 -14.24 7.22 8.60
C GLY A 158 -15.44 6.37 8.15
N ASN A 159 -16.12 6.76 7.07
CA ASN A 159 -17.26 6.03 6.49
C ASN A 159 -16.88 5.12 5.32
N LYS A 160 -15.67 5.28 4.78
CA LYS A 160 -15.06 4.30 3.90
C LYS A 160 -14.57 3.10 4.73
#